data_AF-Q6L6S3-F1
#
_entry.id   AF-Q6L6S3-F1
#
_cell.length_a   1.000
_cell.length_b   1.000
_cell.length_c   1.000
_cell.angle_alpha   90.00
_cell.angle_beta   90.00
_cell.angle_gamma   90.00
#
_symmetry.space_group_name_H-M   'P 1'
#
loop_
_entity.id
_entity.type
_entity.pdbx_description
1 polymer ?
#
loop_
_entity_poly.entity_id
_entity_poly.type
_entity_poly.pdbx_seq_one_letter_code
_entity_poly.pdbx_strand_id
1 'polypeptide(L)'
;LQISLGRMLLDILKFLFIYCLVLLAFANGLNQLYFYYEETKGLSCKGIRCEKQNNAFSTLFETLQSLFWSIFGLINLYVTNVKAQHEFTEFVGATMFGTYNVISLVVLLNMLIAMMNNSYQLIADHA
;
A
#
# COMPACT_ATOMS: atom_id res chain seq x y z
N LEU A 1 14.53 20.35 20.67
CA LEU A 1 13.32 19.76 20.04
C LEU A 1 13.26 19.95 18.51
N GLN A 2 13.42 21.17 17.98
CA GLN A 2 13.31 21.39 16.52
C GLN A 2 14.50 20.81 15.72
N ILE A 3 15.71 20.89 16.29
CA ILE A 3 16.94 20.31 15.71
C ILE A 3 16.91 18.76 15.74
N SER A 4 16.30 18.16 16.77
CA SER A 4 16.15 16.69 16.86
C SER A 4 15.16 16.17 15.82
N LEU A 5 14.07 16.90 15.57
CA LEU A 5 13.06 16.56 14.58
C LEU A 5 13.60 16.57 13.15
N GLY A 6 14.50 17.50 12.82
CA GLY A 6 15.16 17.55 11.51
C GLY A 6 16.06 16.35 11.23
N ARG A 7 16.77 15.82 12.25
CA ARG A 7 17.61 14.62 12.09
C ARG A 7 16.78 13.35 11.93
N MET A 8 15.71 13.19 12.73
CA MET A 8 14.78 12.07 12.59
C MET A 8 14.07 12.04 11.23
N LEU A 9 13.75 13.20 10.64
CA LEU A 9 13.14 13.30 9.31
C LEU A 9 14.01 12.68 8.20
N LEU A 10 15.34 12.81 8.26
CA LEU A 10 16.23 12.23 7.27
C LEU A 10 16.23 10.69 7.31
N ASP A 11 16.10 10.11 8.50
CA ASP A 11 15.97 8.66 8.66
C ASP A 11 14.62 8.15 8.14
N ILE A 12 13.54 8.91 8.40
CA ILE A 12 12.21 8.62 7.86
C ILE A 12 12.22 8.66 6.32
N LEU A 13 12.91 9.62 5.70
CA LEU A 13 13.00 9.72 4.23
C LEU A 13 13.71 8.51 3.60
N LYS A 14 14.79 8.00 4.21
CA LYS A 14 15.45 6.77 3.75
C LYS A 14 14.51 5.56 3.82
N PHE A 15 13.72 5.49 4.88
CA PHE A 15 12.74 4.44 5.05
C PHE A 15 11.59 4.55 4.03
N LEU A 16 11.12 5.77 3.79
CA LEU A 16 10.08 6.06 2.81
C LEU A 16 10.51 5.62 1.41
N PHE A 17 11.79 5.75 1.06
CA PHE A 17 12.32 5.26 -0.21
C PHE A 17 12.18 3.73 -0.36
N ILE A 18 12.54 2.96 0.68
CA ILE A 18 12.36 1.50 0.68
C ILE A 18 10.87 1.14 0.57
N TYR A 19 10.03 1.84 1.31
CA TYR A 19 8.58 1.65 1.23
C TYR A 19 8.04 1.92 -0.18
N CYS A 20 8.47 3.00 -0.85
CA CYS A 20 8.07 3.30 -2.23
C CYS A 20 8.48 2.20 -3.22
N LEU A 21 9.65 1.56 -3.03
CA LEU A 21 10.07 0.43 -3.86
C LEU A 21 9.16 -0.79 -3.68
N VAL A 22 8.79 -1.11 -2.43
CA VAL A 22 7.83 -2.18 -2.13
C VAL A 22 6.47 -1.86 -2.74
N LEU A 23 5.97 -0.64 -2.55
CA LEU A 23 4.71 -0.16 -3.12
C LEU A 23 4.69 -0.35 -4.65
N LEU A 24 5.73 0.09 -5.36
CA LEU A 24 5.82 -0.03 -6.82
C LEU A 24 5.92 -1.49 -7.27
N ALA A 25 6.67 -2.34 -6.56
CA ALA A 25 6.78 -3.76 -6.90
C ALA A 25 5.43 -4.48 -6.82
N PHE A 26 4.69 -4.28 -5.73
CA PHE A 26 3.36 -4.86 -5.57
C PHE A 26 2.33 -4.23 -6.51
N ALA A 27 2.43 -2.92 -6.78
CA ALA A 27 1.56 -2.25 -7.74
C ALA A 27 1.71 -2.83 -9.14
N ASN A 28 2.95 -3.07 -9.59
CA ASN A 28 3.20 -3.73 -10.88
C ASN A 28 2.62 -5.14 -10.91
N GLY A 29 2.83 -5.93 -9.85
CA GLY A 29 2.32 -7.30 -9.77
C GLY A 29 0.79 -7.39 -9.81
N LEU A 30 0.11 -6.56 -9.02
CA LEU A 30 -1.36 -6.51 -8.99
C LEU A 30 -1.94 -5.93 -10.28
N ASN A 31 -1.36 -4.84 -10.81
CA ASN A 31 -1.80 -4.29 -12.09
C ASN A 31 -1.67 -5.35 -13.20
N GLN A 32 -0.55 -6.07 -13.27
CA GLN A 32 -0.36 -7.13 -14.28
C GLN A 32 -1.42 -8.24 -14.18
N LEU A 33 -1.85 -8.58 -12.96
CA LEU A 33 -2.87 -9.60 -12.73
C LEU A 33 -4.29 -9.11 -13.08
N TYR A 34 -4.61 -7.85 -12.75
CA TYR A 34 -5.96 -7.30 -12.85
C TYR A 34 -6.22 -6.42 -14.08
N PHE A 35 -5.20 -6.10 -14.88
CA PHE A 35 -5.30 -5.25 -16.07
C PHE A 35 -6.37 -5.73 -17.06
N TYR A 36 -6.51 -7.05 -17.23
CA TYR A 36 -7.49 -7.65 -18.15
C TYR A 36 -8.94 -7.58 -17.67
N TYR A 37 -9.16 -7.28 -16.38
CA TYR A 37 -10.47 -7.28 -15.74
C TYR A 37 -11.07 -5.88 -15.59
N GLU A 38 -10.59 -4.91 -16.38
CA GLU A 38 -11.13 -3.56 -16.38
C GLU A 38 -12.61 -3.56 -16.84
N GLU A 39 -13.50 -3.22 -15.92
CA GLU A 39 -14.93 -3.10 -16.20
C GLU A 39 -15.31 -1.63 -16.39
N THR A 40 -15.77 -1.29 -17.58
CA THR A 40 -16.24 0.07 -17.92
C THR A 40 -17.73 0.13 -18.22
N LYS A 41 -18.42 -1.02 -18.35
CA LYS A 41 -19.83 -1.04 -18.76
C LYS A 41 -20.77 -0.95 -17.55
N GLY A 42 -21.63 0.07 -17.55
CA GLY A 42 -22.72 0.22 -16.59
C GLY A 42 -22.31 0.75 -15.21
N LEU A 43 -21.08 1.27 -15.04
CA LEU A 43 -20.67 1.95 -13.83
C LEU A 43 -20.87 3.47 -13.96
N SER A 44 -21.61 4.07 -13.02
CA SER A 44 -21.74 5.53 -12.89
C SER A 44 -20.51 6.19 -12.27
N CYS A 45 -19.72 5.43 -11.50
CA CYS A 45 -18.50 5.86 -10.84
C CYS A 45 -17.42 4.79 -10.97
N LYS A 46 -16.20 5.20 -11.36
CA LYS A 46 -15.04 4.32 -11.56
C LYS A 46 -13.95 4.63 -10.53
N GLY A 47 -13.37 3.60 -9.94
CA GLY A 47 -12.19 3.68 -9.07
C GLY A 47 -12.50 3.45 -7.59
N ILE A 48 -11.47 3.64 -6.76
CA ILE A 48 -11.55 3.37 -5.31
C ILE A 48 -12.29 4.43 -4.48
N ARG A 49 -12.58 5.59 -5.08
CA ARG A 49 -13.27 6.71 -4.41
C ARG A 49 -14.79 6.64 -4.51
N CYS A 50 -15.31 5.60 -5.16
CA CYS A 50 -16.74 5.37 -5.28
C CYS A 50 -17.28 4.70 -4.00
N GLU A 51 -18.58 4.86 -3.75
CA GLU A 51 -19.28 4.19 -2.63
C GLU A 51 -19.05 2.67 -2.66
N LYS A 52 -19.15 2.08 -3.85
CA LYS A 52 -18.71 0.72 -4.12
C LYS A 52 -17.38 0.75 -4.87
N GLN A 53 -16.31 0.37 -4.17
CA GLN A 53 -14.96 0.33 -4.71
C GLN A 53 -14.90 -0.65 -5.89
N ASN A 54 -14.37 -0.18 -7.02
CA ASN A 54 -14.29 -0.97 -8.25
C ASN A 54 -13.02 -0.63 -9.01
N ASN A 55 -12.56 -1.55 -9.87
CA ASN A 55 -11.39 -1.36 -10.74
C ASN A 55 -10.14 -0.87 -9.99
N ALA A 56 -9.99 -1.28 -8.72
CA ALA A 56 -8.93 -0.80 -7.83
C ALA A 56 -7.52 -1.09 -8.37
N PHE A 57 -7.39 -2.20 -9.12
CA PHE A 57 -6.12 -2.69 -9.64
C PHE A 57 -6.04 -2.69 -11.18
N SER A 58 -6.97 -2.00 -11.86
CA SER A 58 -7.06 -2.05 -13.33
C SER A 58 -6.02 -1.16 -14.03
N THR A 59 -5.52 -0.13 -13.35
CA THR A 59 -4.43 0.71 -13.86
C THR A 59 -3.34 0.86 -12.80
N LEU A 60 -2.11 1.10 -13.22
CA LEU A 60 -0.97 1.24 -12.32
C LEU A 60 -1.19 2.39 -11.31
N PHE A 61 -1.78 3.50 -11.75
CA PHE A 61 -2.06 4.64 -10.88
C PHE A 61 -3.14 4.34 -9.84
N GLU A 62 -4.27 3.73 -10.25
CA GLU A 62 -5.31 3.29 -9.30
C GLU A 62 -4.76 2.23 -8.33
N THR A 63 -3.90 1.33 -8.81
CA THR A 63 -3.26 0.31 -7.98
C THR A 63 -2.38 0.96 -6.91
N LEU A 64 -1.56 1.94 -7.28
CA LEU A 64 -0.74 2.70 -6.33
C LEU A 64 -1.60 3.41 -5.29
N GLN A 65 -2.69 4.07 -5.70
CA GLN A 65 -3.60 4.71 -4.77
C GLN A 65 -4.27 3.69 -3.84
N SER A 66 -4.71 2.56 -4.37
CA SER A 66 -5.34 1.48 -3.60
C SER A 66 -4.39 0.94 -2.54
N LEU A 67 -3.15 0.63 -2.92
CA LEU A 67 -2.14 0.14 -1.99
C LEU A 67 -1.79 1.18 -0.91
N PHE A 68 -1.70 2.47 -1.28
CA PHE A 68 -1.53 3.54 -0.31
C PHE A 68 -2.66 3.61 0.71
N TRP A 69 -3.92 3.61 0.24
CA TRP A 69 -5.09 3.70 1.14
C TRP A 69 -5.34 2.44 1.97
N SER A 70 -4.86 1.29 1.52
CA SER A 70 -5.00 0.03 2.25
C SER A 70 -4.26 0.03 3.59
N ILE A 71 -3.16 0.79 3.73
CA ILE A 71 -2.44 0.95 5.00
C ILE A 71 -3.32 1.59 6.08
N PHE A 72 -4.23 2.47 5.67
CA PHE A 72 -5.18 3.09 6.58
C PHE A 72 -6.44 2.25 6.80
N GLY A 73 -6.52 1.04 6.23
CA GLY A 73 -7.69 0.17 6.31
C GLY A 73 -8.90 0.67 5.52
N LEU A 74 -8.71 1.58 4.55
CA LEU A 74 -9.80 2.17 3.77
C LEU A 74 -10.15 1.40 2.49
N ILE A 75 -9.37 0.36 2.16
CA ILE A 75 -9.65 -0.54 1.04
C ILE A 75 -10.25 -1.84 1.56
N ASN A 76 -11.42 -2.20 1.05
CA ASN A 76 -12.09 -3.43 1.40
C ASN A 76 -11.53 -4.62 0.62
N LEU A 77 -11.55 -5.83 1.20
CA LEU A 77 -11.04 -7.03 0.54
C LEU A 77 -11.80 -7.39 -0.73
N TYR A 78 -13.10 -7.06 -0.84
CA TYR A 78 -13.91 -7.42 -2.02
C TYR A 78 -13.43 -6.79 -3.33
N VAL A 79 -12.51 -5.81 -3.30
CA VAL A 79 -11.93 -5.22 -4.51
C VAL A 79 -11.03 -6.20 -5.29
N THR A 80 -10.63 -7.32 -4.68
CA THR A 80 -9.89 -8.40 -5.34
C THR A 80 -10.79 -9.34 -6.15
N ASN A 81 -12.12 -9.24 -5.99
CA ASN A 81 -13.05 -10.10 -6.70
C ASN A 81 -13.29 -9.57 -8.11
N VAL A 82 -13.44 -10.48 -9.07
CA VAL A 82 -13.71 -10.17 -10.48
C VAL A 82 -15.06 -10.74 -10.87
N LYS A 83 -15.72 -10.15 -11.88
CA LYS A 83 -17.05 -10.64 -12.30
C LYS A 83 -16.98 -12.01 -12.99
N ALA A 84 -15.87 -12.29 -13.66
CA ALA A 84 -15.64 -13.60 -14.27
C ALA A 84 -15.35 -14.62 -13.17
N GLN A 85 -15.85 -15.86 -13.30
CA GLN A 85 -15.62 -16.91 -12.32
C GLN A 85 -14.19 -17.46 -12.42
N HIS A 86 -13.20 -16.67 -11.97
CA HIS A 86 -11.79 -17.03 -11.92
C HIS A 86 -11.27 -17.03 -10.48
N GLU A 87 -11.72 -18.01 -9.71
CA GLU A 87 -11.36 -18.17 -8.29
C GLU A 87 -9.85 -18.20 -8.06
N PHE A 88 -9.07 -18.79 -8.98
CA PHE A 88 -7.61 -18.82 -8.87
C PHE A 88 -7.00 -17.41 -8.95
N THR A 89 -7.48 -16.57 -9.85
CA THR A 89 -6.98 -15.19 -9.99
C THR A 89 -7.36 -14.36 -8.77
N GLU A 90 -8.60 -14.49 -8.28
CA GLU A 90 -9.04 -13.82 -7.05
C GLU A 90 -8.20 -14.24 -5.85
N PHE A 91 -7.93 -15.54 -5.71
CA PHE A 91 -7.11 -16.08 -4.64
C PHE A 91 -5.68 -15.55 -4.68
N VAL A 92 -5.04 -15.56 -5.86
CA VAL A 92 -3.68 -15.02 -6.03
C VAL A 92 -3.65 -13.52 -5.73
N GLY A 93 -4.63 -12.77 -6.22
CA GLY A 93 -4.71 -11.33 -5.97
C GLY A 93 -4.95 -10.97 -4.50
N ALA A 94 -5.85 -11.68 -3.82
CA ALA A 94 -6.06 -11.57 -2.38
C ALA A 94 -4.81 -11.93 -1.58
N THR A 95 -4.08 -12.97 -2.00
CA THR A 95 -2.81 -13.38 -1.36
C THR A 95 -1.72 -12.34 -1.55
N MET A 96 -1.57 -11.77 -2.75
CA MET A 96 -0.62 -10.70 -3.02
C MET A 96 -0.95 -9.44 -2.20
N PHE A 97 -2.23 -9.05 -2.15
CA PHE A 97 -2.69 -7.93 -1.35
C PHE A 97 -2.49 -8.16 0.15
N GLY A 98 -2.78 -9.36 0.65
CA GLY A 98 -2.53 -9.75 2.03
C GLY A 98 -1.04 -9.70 2.39
N THR A 99 -0.18 -10.22 1.51
CA THR A 99 1.28 -10.20 1.69
C THR A 99 1.81 -8.77 1.73
N TYR A 100 1.32 -7.90 0.85
CA TYR A 100 1.63 -6.46 0.88
C TYR A 100 1.25 -5.82 2.22
N ASN A 101 0.06 -6.13 2.75
CA ASN A 101 -0.40 -5.60 4.04
C ASN A 101 0.49 -6.09 5.19
N VAL A 102 0.85 -7.38 5.21
CA VAL A 102 1.78 -7.93 6.22
C VAL A 102 3.13 -7.22 6.18
N ILE A 103 3.73 -7.08 4.99
CA ILE A 103 5.02 -6.39 4.84
C ILE A 103 4.89 -4.93 5.27
N SER A 104 3.86 -4.22 4.82
CA SER A 104 3.73 -2.77 5.06
C SER A 104 3.35 -2.43 6.50
N LEU A 105 2.34 -3.10 7.06
CA LEU A 105 1.80 -2.78 8.38
C LEU A 105 2.52 -3.48 9.52
N VAL A 106 3.00 -4.70 9.32
CA VAL A 106 3.61 -5.48 10.41
C VAL A 106 5.12 -5.33 10.39
N VAL A 107 5.76 -5.43 9.22
CA VAL A 107 7.22 -5.39 9.14
C VAL A 107 7.71 -3.94 9.07
N LEU A 108 7.29 -3.22 8.04
CA LEU A 108 7.81 -1.89 7.75
C LEU A 108 7.41 -0.87 8.83
N LEU A 109 6.14 -0.81 9.22
CA LEU A 109 5.71 0.12 10.26
C LEU A 109 6.45 -0.11 11.59
N ASN A 110 6.65 -1.36 12.00
CA ASN A 110 7.37 -1.67 13.24
C ASN A 110 8.87 -1.36 13.14
N MET A 111 9.49 -1.56 11.97
CA MET A 111 10.86 -1.14 11.73
C MET A 111 11.00 0.39 11.78
N LEU A 112 10.05 1.14 11.23
CA LEU A 112 10.04 2.61 11.30
C LEU A 112 9.97 3.11 12.75
N ILE A 113 9.08 2.53 13.55
CA ILE A 113 8.94 2.86 14.98
C ILE A 113 10.25 2.54 15.72
N ALA A 114 10.86 1.39 15.46
CA ALA A 114 12.12 0.99 16.09
C ALA A 114 13.27 1.96 15.74
N MET A 115 13.40 2.37 14.48
CA MET A 115 14.41 3.34 14.05
C MET A 115 14.16 4.72 14.66
N MET A 116 12.90 5.18 14.71
CA MET A 116 12.55 6.44 15.37
C MET A 116 12.90 6.42 16.86
N ASN A 117 12.61 5.32 17.57
CA ASN A 117 12.93 5.19 18.99
C ASN A 117 14.45 5.25 19.24
N ASN A 118 15.25 4.56 18.42
CA ASN A 118 16.71 4.60 18.53
C ASN A 118 17.27 6.00 18.19
N SER A 119 16.80 6.60 17.10
CA SER A 119 17.19 7.97 16.69
C SER A 119 16.83 9.00 17.78
N TYR A 120 15.68 8.84 18.45
CA TYR A 120 15.29 9.68 19.58
C TYR A 120 16.21 9.51 20.80
N GLN A 121 16.53 8.27 21.19
CA GLN A 121 17.42 7.98 22.32
C GLN A 121 18.82 8.59 22.11
N LEU A 122 19.41 8.42 20.93
CA LEU A 122 20.71 9.01 20.58
C LEU A 122 20.73 10.54 20.65
N ILE A 123 19.60 11.20 20.35
CA ILE A 123 19.51 12.65 20.45
C ILE A 123 19.26 13.10 21.88
N ALA A 124 18.53 12.33 22.69
CA ALA A 124 18.30 12.63 24.09
C ALA A 124 19.58 12.51 24.94
N ASP A 125 20.46 11.54 24.64
CA ASP A 125 21.74 11.35 25.35
C ASP A 125 22.81 12.40 24.99
N HIS A 126 22.61 13.17 23.91
CA HIS A 126 23.53 14.20 23.42
C HIS A 126 22.96 15.63 23.47
N ALA A 127 21.78 15.81 24.07
CA ALA A 127 21.13 17.10 24.31
C ALA A 127 21.21 17.46 25.80
#